data_AF-A0A0R3ER91-F1
#
_entry.id   AF-A0A0R3ER91-F1
#
_cell.length_a   1.000
_cell.length_b   1.000
_cell.length_c   1.000
_cell.angle_alpha   90.00
_cell.angle_beta   90.00
_cell.angle_gamma   90.00
#
_symmetry.space_group_name_H-M   'P 1'
#
loop_
_entity.id
_entity.type
_entity.pdbx_description
1 polymer ?
#
loop_
_entity_poly.entity_id
_entity_poly.type
_entity_poly.pdbx_seq_one_letter_code
_entity_poly.pdbx_strand_id
1 'polypeptide(L)'
;MESIIVFLPLILVMGAFLFFANRRQRKALDATIELHESLAIGDRVHTTSGLQGTIAAVTDDTVDLEIAPGVVTRWMKLAIRDKIVDEAEDADDTAGEASRDVESSGVELTKE
;
A
#
# COMPACT_ATOMS: atom_id res chain seq x y z
N MET A 1 -21.60 -38.48 -19.28
CA MET A 1 -20.17 -38.22 -19.60
C MET A 1 -20.03 -37.23 -20.76
N GLU A 2 -21.01 -37.13 -21.67
CA GLU A 2 -21.00 -36.16 -22.79
C GLU A 2 -21.19 -34.68 -22.39
N SER A 3 -21.88 -34.41 -21.28
CA SER A 3 -22.09 -33.05 -20.78
C SER A 3 -20.78 -32.34 -20.40
N ILE A 4 -19.78 -33.07 -19.90
CA ILE A 4 -18.50 -32.48 -19.50
C ILE A 4 -17.72 -31.92 -20.70
N ILE A 5 -17.91 -32.50 -21.89
CA ILE A 5 -17.22 -32.12 -23.12
C ILE A 5 -17.77 -30.79 -23.65
N VAL A 6 -19.09 -30.56 -23.50
CA VAL A 6 -19.72 -29.29 -23.90
C VAL A 6 -19.31 -28.13 -22.99
N PHE A 7 -19.09 -28.39 -21.70
CA PHE A 7 -18.60 -27.38 -20.76
C PHE A 7 -17.07 -27.21 -20.78
N LEU A 8 -16.32 -28.11 -21.42
CA LEU A 8 -14.86 -28.05 -21.54
C LEU A 8 -14.34 -26.70 -22.10
N PRO A 9 -14.86 -26.14 -23.22
CA PRO A 9 -14.42 -24.83 -23.69
C PRO A 9 -14.74 -23.70 -22.70
N LEU A 10 -15.89 -23.76 -22.02
CA LEU A 10 -16.29 -22.77 -21.01
C LEU A 10 -15.37 -22.81 -19.78
N ILE A 11 -15.07 -24.01 -19.27
CA ILE A 11 -14.17 -24.22 -18.13
C ILE A 11 -12.74 -23.80 -18.49
N LEU A 12 -12.29 -24.02 -19.73
CA LEU A 12 -10.96 -23.62 -20.20
C LEU A 12 -10.84 -22.08 -20.23
N VAL A 13 -11.84 -21.38 -20.77
CA VAL A 13 -11.88 -19.91 -20.77
C VAL A 13 -11.96 -19.36 -19.35
N MET A 14 -12.82 -19.93 -18.50
CA MET A 14 -12.95 -19.54 -17.09
C MET A 14 -11.64 -19.77 -16.33
N GLY A 15 -11.01 -20.93 -16.50
CA GLY A 15 -9.73 -21.26 -15.86
C GLY A 15 -8.59 -20.35 -16.33
N ALA A 16 -8.53 -20.04 -17.62
CA ALA A 16 -7.57 -19.08 -18.16
C ALA A 16 -7.78 -17.68 -17.60
N PHE A 17 -9.03 -17.22 -17.51
CA PHE A 17 -9.38 -15.93 -16.93
C PHE A 17 -9.03 -15.85 -15.43
N LEU A 18 -9.40 -16.88 -14.66
CA LEU A 18 -9.08 -16.98 -13.23
C LEU A 18 -7.56 -17.05 -12.99
N PHE A 19 -6.81 -17.79 -13.81
CA PHE A 19 -5.35 -17.85 -13.73
C PHE A 19 -4.71 -16.47 -13.97
N PHE A 20 -5.17 -15.74 -14.99
CA PHE A 20 -4.68 -14.40 -15.30
C PHE A 20 -5.07 -13.38 -14.22
N ALA A 21 -6.31 -13.45 -13.71
CA ALA A 21 -6.81 -12.57 -12.65
C ALA A 21 -6.06 -12.81 -11.33
N ASN A 22 -5.89 -14.07 -10.92
CA ASN A 22 -5.19 -14.44 -9.69
C ASN A 22 -3.69 -14.07 -9.75
N ARG A 23 -3.05 -14.21 -10.93
CA ARG A 23 -1.65 -13.78 -11.12
C ARG A 23 -1.48 -12.26 -11.01
N ARG A 24 -2.47 -11.47 -11.47
CA ARG A 24 -2.46 -10.01 -11.30
C ARG A 24 -2.71 -9.61 -9.85
N GLN A 25 -3.57 -10.32 -9.13
CA GLN A 25 -3.86 -10.06 -7.72
C GLN A 25 -2.66 -10.35 -6.81
N ARG A 26 -1.91 -11.44 -7.06
CA ARG A 26 -0.71 -11.74 -6.26
C ARG A 26 0.38 -10.67 -6.37
N LYS A 27 0.61 -10.14 -7.57
CA LYS A 27 1.57 -9.04 -7.77
C LYS A 27 1.22 -7.75 -7.02
N ALA A 28 -0.07 -7.46 -6.84
CA ALA A 28 -0.50 -6.28 -6.08
C ALA A 28 -0.25 -6.42 -4.56
N LEU A 29 -0.33 -7.65 -4.04
CA LEU A 29 0.04 -7.97 -2.66
C LEU A 29 1.56 -7.90 -2.47
N ASP A 30 2.32 -8.48 -3.40
CA ASP A 30 3.79 -8.48 -3.33
C ASP A 30 4.38 -7.05 -3.42
N ALA A 31 3.80 -6.17 -4.23
CA ALA A 31 4.22 -4.75 -4.31
C ALA A 31 3.95 -3.95 -3.02
N THR A 32 3.00 -4.39 -2.20
CA THR A 32 2.75 -3.78 -0.89
C THR A 32 3.83 -4.18 0.11
N ILE A 33 4.50 -5.33 -0.09
CA ILE A 33 5.59 -5.83 0.75
C ILE A 33 6.88 -5.03 0.50
N GLU A 34 7.14 -4.64 -0.76
CA GLU A 34 8.40 -4.00 -1.17
C GLU A 34 8.56 -2.55 -0.65
N LEU A 35 7.47 -1.77 -0.56
CA LEU A 35 7.48 -0.41 0.03
C LEU A 35 7.75 -0.43 1.55
N HIS A 36 7.49 -1.56 2.18
CA HIS A 36 7.59 -1.77 3.62
C HIS A 36 8.96 -2.29 4.08
N GLU A 37 9.85 -2.64 3.14
CA GLU A 37 11.21 -3.10 3.43
C GLU A 37 12.22 -1.95 3.59
N SER A 38 11.92 -0.74 3.12
CA SER A 38 12.87 0.39 3.18
C SER A 38 12.83 1.18 4.50
N LEU A 39 11.90 0.86 5.41
CA LEU A 39 11.78 1.55 6.70
C LEU A 39 12.84 1.08 7.69
N ALA A 40 13.69 1.99 8.15
CA ALA A 40 14.73 1.72 9.13
C ALA A 40 14.45 2.37 10.49
N ILE A 41 15.04 1.79 11.53
CA ILE A 41 15.03 2.38 12.88
C ILE A 41 15.79 3.72 12.85
N GLY A 42 15.21 4.75 13.45
CA GLY A 42 15.76 6.11 13.45
C GLY A 42 15.17 7.03 12.38
N ASP A 43 14.41 6.49 11.42
CA ASP A 43 13.78 7.28 10.39
C ASP A 43 12.64 8.15 10.97
N ARG A 44 12.62 9.42 10.56
CA ARG A 44 11.46 10.29 10.78
C ARG A 44 10.43 10.04 9.69
N VAL A 45 9.16 9.92 10.06
CA VAL A 45 8.09 9.61 9.12
C VAL A 45 6.83 10.41 9.40
N HIS A 46 6.04 10.62 8.35
CA HIS A 46 4.65 11.09 8.43
C HIS A 46 3.71 9.91 8.30
N THR A 47 2.74 9.87 9.21
CA THR A 47 1.62 8.93 9.13
C THR A 47 0.50 9.51 8.29
N THR A 48 -0.37 8.65 7.75
CA THR A 48 -1.52 9.07 6.93
C THR A 48 -2.53 9.94 7.69
N SER A 49 -2.56 9.88 9.03
CA SER A 49 -3.41 10.73 9.88
C SER A 49 -2.81 12.11 10.18
N GLY A 50 -1.59 12.39 9.70
CA GLY A 50 -0.88 13.66 9.94
C GLY A 50 -0.01 13.69 11.20
N LEU A 51 0.13 12.56 11.90
CA LEU A 51 1.07 12.43 13.02
C LEU A 51 2.49 12.24 12.50
N GLN A 52 3.45 12.90 13.14
CA GLN A 52 4.88 12.74 12.89
C GLN A 52 5.53 12.00 14.04
N GLY A 53 6.51 11.16 13.74
CA GLY A 53 7.26 10.43 14.76
C GLY A 53 8.55 9.84 14.21
N THR A 54 9.31 9.21 15.10
CA THR A 54 10.54 8.50 14.77
C THR A 54 10.34 7.01 14.95
N ILE A 55 10.83 6.21 14.01
CA ILE A 55 10.74 4.76 14.09
C ILE A 55 11.69 4.26 15.19
N ALA A 56 11.12 3.66 16.23
CA ALA A 56 11.86 3.04 17.33
C ALA A 56 12.12 1.54 17.08
N ALA A 57 11.19 0.85 16.42
CA ALA A 57 11.35 -0.55 16.02
C ALA A 57 10.53 -0.86 14.76
N VAL A 58 10.99 -1.84 13.98
CA VAL A 58 10.31 -2.35 12.79
C VAL A 58 10.16 -3.87 12.92
N THR A 59 8.97 -4.38 12.63
CA THR A 59 8.66 -5.81 12.51
C THR A 59 8.08 -6.07 11.12
N ASP A 60 7.68 -7.30 10.78
CA ASP A 60 7.15 -7.65 9.46
C ASP A 60 5.86 -6.87 9.08
N ASP A 61 4.93 -6.69 10.03
CA ASP A 61 3.62 -6.07 9.75
C ASP A 61 3.39 -4.72 10.47
N THR A 62 4.25 -4.39 11.43
CA THR A 62 4.05 -3.25 12.34
C THR A 62 5.33 -2.46 12.55
N VAL A 63 5.15 -1.19 12.93
CA VAL A 63 6.21 -0.25 13.30
C VAL A 63 5.88 0.38 14.64
N ASP A 64 6.88 0.53 15.48
CA ASP A 64 6.77 1.25 16.73
C ASP A 64 7.29 2.67 16.51
N LEU A 65 6.41 3.65 16.72
CA LEU A 65 6.67 5.08 16.55
C LEU A 65 6.80 5.76 17.90
N GLU A 66 7.93 6.42 18.12
CA GLU A 66 8.12 7.37 19.21
C GLU A 66 7.59 8.75 18.78
N ILE A 67 6.62 9.26 19.53
CA ILE A 67 5.91 10.52 19.23
C ILE A 67 6.25 11.64 20.21
N ALA A 68 6.79 11.26 21.37
CA ALA A 68 7.27 12.13 22.43
C ALA A 68 8.27 11.31 23.28
N PRO A 69 9.13 11.95 24.09
CA PRO A 69 10.13 11.24 24.89
C PRO A 69 9.53 10.13 25.75
N GLY A 70 9.86 8.89 25.43
CA GLY A 70 9.36 7.71 26.16
C GLY A 70 7.92 7.30 25.83
N VAL A 71 7.27 7.92 24.85
CA VAL A 71 5.94 7.55 24.37
C VAL A 71 6.08 6.83 23.03
N VAL A 72 6.04 5.50 23.10
CA VAL A 72 6.11 4.61 21.93
C VAL A 72 4.74 3.99 21.67
N THR A 73 4.28 4.06 20.44
CA THR A 73 2.98 3.54 20.01
C THR A 73 3.17 2.61 18.81
N ARG A 74 2.39 1.53 18.76
CA ARG A 74 2.47 0.54 17.68
C ARG A 74 1.46 0.83 16.59
N TRP A 75 1.93 0.90 15.36
CA TRP A 75 1.13 1.18 14.17
C TRP A 75 1.32 0.08 13.13
N MET A 76 0.33 -0.08 12.25
CA MET A 76 0.49 -0.91 11.06
C MET A 76 1.49 -0.25 10.13
N LYS A 77 2.31 -1.04 9.44
CA LYS A 77 3.28 -0.52 8.48
C LYS A 77 2.61 0.33 7.37
N LEU A 78 1.39 -0.04 7.00
CA LEU A 78 0.53 0.70 6.05
C LEU A 78 0.09 2.09 6.53
N ALA A 79 0.25 2.40 7.82
CA ALA A 79 -0.09 3.72 8.36
C ALA A 79 0.99 4.77 8.06
N ILE A 80 2.16 4.36 7.55
CA ILE A 80 3.25 5.24 7.17
C ILE A 80 3.03 5.72 5.74
N ARG A 81 3.05 7.04 5.55
CA ARG A 81 2.81 7.70 4.26
C ARG A 81 4.13 8.02 3.55
N ASP A 82 5.04 8.70 4.25
CA ASP A 82 6.31 9.15 3.69
C ASP A 82 7.37 9.31 4.77
N LYS A 83 8.65 9.20 4.36
CA LYS A 83 9.82 9.46 5.19
C LYS A 83 10.19 10.94 5.08
N ILE A 84 10.44 11.57 6.22
CA ILE A 84 10.98 12.92 6.26
C ILE A 84 12.48 12.80 5.96
N VAL A 85 12.88 13.23 4.77
CA VAL A 85 14.28 13.41 4.41
C VAL A 85 14.62 14.86 4.71
N ASP A 86 15.57 15.09 5.63
CA ASP A 86 16.08 16.45 5.81
C ASP A 86 16.93 16.80 4.58
N GLU A 87 16.59 17.90 3.91
CA GLU A 87 17.20 18.41 2.66
C GLU A 87 18.71 18.76 2.75
N ALA A 88 19.45 18.24 3.72
CA ALA A 88 20.88 18.45 3.85
C ALA A 88 21.74 17.39 3.14
N GLU A 89 21.22 16.20 2.84
CA GLU A 89 21.96 15.15 2.10
C GLU A 89 21.04 14.51 1.05
N ASP A 90 21.50 14.55 -0.21
CA ASP A 90 21.02 13.81 -1.39
C ASP A 90 19.74 14.30 -2.09
N ALA A 91 19.94 15.30 -2.94
CA ALA A 91 19.21 15.39 -4.20
C ALA A 91 19.75 14.33 -5.19
N ASP A 92 19.24 13.10 -5.17
CA ASP A 92 19.25 12.21 -6.34
C ASP A 92 18.19 11.09 -6.25
N ASP A 93 17.28 11.11 -7.23
CA ASP A 93 16.45 10.04 -7.80
C ASP A 93 15.87 8.91 -6.92
N THR A 94 14.53 8.94 -6.73
CA THR A 94 13.70 7.82 -7.25
C THR A 94 12.32 8.32 -7.67
N ALA A 95 12.00 8.03 -8.93
CA ALA A 95 10.74 8.30 -9.59
C ALA A 95 9.51 7.71 -8.88
N GLY A 96 8.39 8.41 -8.99
CA GLY A 96 7.09 7.96 -8.51
C GLY A 96 5.92 8.77 -9.06
N GLU A 97 5.90 9.05 -10.37
CA GLU A 97 4.65 9.38 -11.05
C GLU A 97 3.67 8.20 -10.91
N ALA A 98 2.71 8.32 -10.00
CA ALA A 98 1.49 7.51 -10.04
C ALA A 98 0.36 8.20 -9.27
N SER A 99 -0.30 9.15 -9.96
CA SER A 99 -1.75 9.23 -10.07
C SER A 99 -2.60 9.30 -8.79
N ARG A 100 -3.41 10.35 -8.67
CA ARG A 100 -4.84 10.29 -9.05
C ARG A 100 -5.51 11.61 -8.71
N ASP A 101 -5.95 12.29 -9.75
CA ASP A 101 -7.10 13.18 -9.71
C ASP A 101 -8.25 12.41 -9.06
N VAL A 102 -8.56 12.74 -7.80
CA VAL A 102 -9.88 12.48 -7.24
C VAL A 102 -10.63 13.79 -7.40
N GLU A 103 -11.18 13.96 -8.60
CA GLU A 103 -12.30 14.87 -8.81
C GLU A 103 -13.42 14.40 -7.87
N SER A 104 -13.53 15.10 -6.74
CA SER A 104 -14.65 14.98 -5.83
C SER A 104 -15.89 15.46 -6.58
N SER A 105 -16.60 14.52 -7.22
CA SER A 105 -18.00 14.73 -7.53
C SER A 105 -18.76 14.79 -6.21
N GLY A 106 -18.88 16.03 -5.71
CA GLY A 106 -19.77 16.37 -4.62
C GLY A 106 -21.16 15.88 -4.95
N VAL A 107 -21.69 15.03 -4.09
CA VAL A 107 -23.10 14.64 -4.07
C VAL A 107 -23.92 15.88 -3.72
N GLU A 108 -24.51 16.55 -4.71
CA GLU A 108 -25.59 17.50 -4.46
C GLU A 108 -26.92 16.74 -4.29
N LEU A 109 -27.21 16.42 -3.02
CA LEU A 109 -28.57 16.16 -2.54
C LEU A 109 -29.25 17.52 -2.30
N THR A 110 -29.95 18.06 -3.30
CA THR A 110 -30.95 19.12 -3.08
C THR A 110 -32.12 19.07 -4.08
N LYS A 111 -33.25 18.54 -3.60
CA LYS A 111 -34.60 19.14 -3.61
C LYS A 111 -35.22 19.58 -4.96
N GLU A 112 -36.21 18.81 -5.44
CA GLU A 112 -37.64 19.19 -5.62
C GLU A 112 -38.51 17.94 -5.80
#